data_AF-A0A5J4T9Q8-F1
#
_entry.id   AF-A0A5J4T9Q8-F1
#
_cell.length_a   1.000
_cell.length_b   1.000
_cell.length_c   1.000
_cell.angle_alpha   90.00
_cell.angle_beta   90.00
_cell.angle_gamma   90.00
#
_symmetry.space_group_name_H-M   'P 1'
#
loop_
_entity.id
_entity.type
_entity.pdbx_description
1 polymer ?
#
loop_
_entity_poly.entity_id
_entity_poly.type
_entity_poly.pdbx_seq_one_letter_code
_entity_poly.pdbx_strand_id
1 'polypeptide(L)'
;TSDDIKSLFFQLNPYPGLTRLLEHSHFLVIRDVIVSILNILAPVVNVTPETQPHSHFDIMNECGGVQKLYLLFRRDESKDSKDYSAVCLGFLFRAREINDKQMRKEIIEHLKKLSIAPSEEIKRNSIVSLRGLSRNAVNKVQIESGRFKIPPV
;
A
#
# COMPACT_ATOMS: atom_id res chain seq x y z
N THR A 1 3.39 -21.14 -16.42
CA THR A 1 2.60 -20.06 -17.06
C THR A 1 2.11 -19.07 -16.00
N SER A 2 1.79 -17.82 -16.36
CA SER A 2 1.24 -16.81 -15.41
C SER A 2 0.02 -17.34 -14.64
N ASP A 3 -0.77 -18.21 -15.27
CA ASP A 3 -1.99 -18.76 -14.67
C ASP A 3 -1.71 -19.81 -13.58
N ASP A 4 -0.59 -20.54 -13.67
CA ASP A 4 -0.17 -21.50 -12.63
C ASP A 4 0.28 -20.78 -11.35
N ILE A 5 0.94 -19.63 -11.50
CA ILE A 5 1.37 -18.81 -10.36
C ILE A 5 0.15 -18.20 -9.66
N LYS A 6 -0.85 -17.71 -10.41
CA LYS A 6 -2.11 -17.22 -9.84
C LYS A 6 -2.86 -18.34 -9.10
N SER A 7 -2.97 -19.52 -9.71
CA SER A 7 -3.61 -20.69 -9.11
C SER A 7 -2.92 -21.11 -7.81
N LEU A 8 -1.58 -21.20 -7.82
CA LEU A 8 -0.78 -21.51 -6.64
C LEU A 8 -0.91 -20.44 -5.55
N PHE A 9 -0.97 -19.16 -5.91
CA PHE A 9 -1.17 -18.07 -4.97
C PHE A 9 -2.52 -18.18 -4.25
N PHE A 10 -3.60 -18.48 -4.99
CA PHE A 10 -4.92 -18.72 -4.40
C PHE A 10 -4.93 -19.94 -3.47
N GLN A 11 -4.23 -21.02 -3.83
CA GLN A 11 -4.14 -22.22 -3.02
C GLN A 11 -3.31 -22.01 -1.74
N LEU A 12 -2.21 -21.27 -1.82
CA LEU A 12 -1.31 -21.04 -0.70
C LEU A 12 -1.88 -20.07 0.34
N ASN A 13 -2.83 -19.21 -0.06
CA ASN A 13 -3.39 -18.14 0.76
C ASN A 13 -2.32 -17.50 1.65
N PRO A 14 -1.32 -16.80 1.09
CA PRO A 14 -0.12 -16.42 1.84
C PRO A 14 -0.39 -15.33 2.87
N TYR A 15 -1.53 -14.63 2.78
CA TYR A 15 -1.81 -13.44 3.58
C TYR A 15 -1.90 -13.69 5.09
N PRO A 16 -2.58 -14.72 5.61
CA PRO A 16 -2.55 -15.02 7.04
C PRO A 16 -1.13 -15.28 7.57
N GLY A 17 -0.31 -16.02 6.82
CA GLY A 17 1.08 -16.31 7.19
C GLY A 17 1.95 -15.05 7.22
N LEU A 18 1.90 -14.24 6.15
CA LEU A 18 2.61 -12.96 6.06
C LEU A 18 2.15 -11.99 7.14
N THR A 19 0.84 -11.92 7.38
CA THR A 19 0.25 -11.00 8.37
C THR A 19 0.63 -11.34 9.81
N ARG A 20 0.94 -12.61 10.10
CA ARG A 20 1.53 -13.01 11.40
C ARG A 20 2.98 -12.54 11.53
N LEU A 21 3.76 -12.57 10.45
CA LEU A 21 5.16 -12.14 10.46
C LEU A 21 5.34 -10.62 10.54
N LEU A 22 4.30 -9.83 10.26
CA LEU A 22 4.29 -8.37 10.50
C LEU A 22 4.44 -8.00 11.99
N GLU A 23 4.20 -8.93 12.90
CA GLU A 23 4.33 -8.74 14.36
C GLU A 23 5.67 -9.26 14.90
N HIS A 24 6.58 -9.67 14.02
CA HIS A 24 7.89 -10.18 14.42
C HIS A 24 8.72 -9.07 15.10
N SER A 25 9.55 -9.41 16.09
CA SER A 25 10.35 -8.42 16.82
C SER A 25 11.50 -7.83 15.98
N HIS A 26 12.01 -8.60 15.02
CA HIS A 26 13.15 -8.20 14.20
C HIS A 26 12.73 -7.37 12.98
N PHE A 27 13.19 -6.12 12.91
CA PHE A 27 12.81 -5.16 11.86
C PHE A 27 13.11 -5.62 10.42
N LEU A 28 14.21 -6.37 10.20
CA LEU A 28 14.51 -6.93 8.87
C LEU A 28 13.44 -7.93 8.41
N VAL A 29 12.94 -8.78 9.32
CA VAL A 29 11.88 -9.74 8.99
C VAL A 29 10.60 -8.98 8.64
N ILE A 30 10.25 -7.96 9.42
CA ILE A 30 9.09 -7.12 9.11
C ILE A 30 9.25 -6.44 7.74
N ARG A 31 10.42 -5.84 7.46
CA ARG A 31 10.71 -5.20 6.18
C ARG A 31 10.55 -6.18 5.02
N ASP A 32 11.14 -7.36 5.11
CA ASP A 32 11.09 -8.36 4.03
C ASP A 32 9.67 -8.88 3.78
N VAL A 33 8.85 -8.98 4.84
CA VAL A 33 7.41 -9.29 4.74
C VAL A 33 6.65 -8.17 4.04
N ILE A 34 6.87 -6.90 4.41
CA ILE A 34 6.21 -5.76 3.77
C ILE A 34 6.59 -5.69 2.29
N VAL A 35 7.86 -5.88 1.95
CA VAL A 35 8.33 -5.90 0.55
C VAL A 35 7.72 -7.08 -0.20
N SER A 36 7.55 -8.23 0.43
CA SER A 36 6.84 -9.37 -0.16
C SER A 36 5.37 -9.04 -0.45
N ILE A 37 4.67 -8.39 0.48
CA ILE A 37 3.31 -7.89 0.26
C ILE A 37 3.29 -6.89 -0.91
N LEU A 38 4.23 -5.94 -0.96
CA LEU A 38 4.31 -4.98 -2.06
C LEU A 38 4.46 -5.67 -3.42
N ASN A 39 5.34 -6.67 -3.51
CA ASN A 39 5.58 -7.45 -4.73
C ASN A 39 4.37 -8.26 -5.17
N ILE A 40 3.48 -8.62 -4.25
CA ILE A 40 2.19 -9.26 -4.56
C ILE A 40 1.18 -8.24 -5.08
N LEU A 41 1.13 -7.03 -4.49
CA LEU A 41 0.16 -6.00 -4.87
C LEU A 41 0.52 -5.30 -6.20
N ALA A 42 1.80 -4.97 -6.39
CA ALA A 42 2.26 -4.13 -7.51
C ALA A 42 1.89 -4.66 -8.90
N PRO A 43 1.97 -5.98 -9.22
CA PRO A 43 1.55 -6.50 -10.52
C PRO A 43 0.08 -6.21 -10.83
N VAL A 44 -0.80 -6.35 -9.83
CA VAL A 44 -2.24 -6.09 -9.98
C VAL A 44 -2.50 -4.62 -10.29
N VAL A 45 -1.78 -3.72 -9.62
CA VAL A 45 -1.87 -2.28 -9.85
C VAL A 45 -1.54 -1.90 -11.31
N ASN A 46 -0.58 -2.59 -11.93
CA ASN A 46 -0.12 -2.27 -13.28
C ASN A 46 -1.04 -2.80 -14.40
N VAL A 47 -1.80 -3.87 -14.16
CA VAL A 47 -2.58 -4.57 -15.21
C VAL A 47 -4.09 -4.32 -15.13
N THR A 48 -4.57 -3.68 -14.07
CA THR A 48 -6.01 -3.39 -13.88
C THR A 48 -6.28 -1.89 -13.88
N PRO A 49 -7.47 -1.43 -14.34
CA PRO A 49 -7.80 -0.01 -14.37
C PRO A 49 -7.71 0.63 -12.98
N GLU A 50 -7.14 1.84 -12.90
CA GLU A 50 -7.03 2.58 -11.63
C GLU A 50 -8.38 2.83 -10.95
N THR A 51 -9.47 2.89 -11.74
CA THR A 51 -10.84 3.11 -11.28
C THR A 51 -11.46 1.88 -10.61
N GLN A 52 -10.85 0.70 -10.74
CA GLN A 52 -11.32 -0.51 -10.11
C GLN A 52 -10.67 -0.69 -8.72
N PRO A 53 -11.44 -1.10 -7.70
CA PRO A 53 -10.86 -1.47 -6.40
C PRO A 53 -9.75 -2.51 -6.53
N HIS A 54 -8.81 -2.53 -5.59
CA HIS A 54 -7.75 -3.53 -5.58
C HIS A 54 -8.31 -4.91 -5.16
N SER A 55 -8.11 -5.94 -5.98
CA SER A 55 -8.70 -7.28 -5.76
C SER A 55 -8.25 -7.94 -4.45
N HIS A 56 -7.04 -7.62 -3.97
CA HIS A 56 -6.50 -8.16 -2.73
C HIS A 56 -6.94 -7.42 -1.45
N PHE A 57 -7.73 -6.34 -1.55
CA PHE A 57 -8.12 -5.58 -0.37
C PHE A 57 -8.88 -6.44 0.64
N ASP A 58 -9.93 -7.13 0.19
CA ASP A 58 -10.85 -7.79 1.12
C ASP A 58 -10.14 -8.93 1.88
N ILE A 59 -9.32 -9.73 1.20
CA ILE A 59 -8.50 -10.78 1.83
C ILE A 59 -7.49 -10.20 2.83
N MET A 60 -6.83 -9.09 2.49
CA MET A 60 -5.90 -8.41 3.40
C MET A 60 -6.61 -7.79 4.61
N ASN A 61 -7.85 -7.35 4.44
CA ASN A 61 -8.64 -6.78 5.52
C ASN A 61 -9.17 -7.89 6.45
N GLU A 62 -9.66 -8.99 5.91
CA GLU A 62 -10.16 -10.16 6.64
C GLU A 62 -9.10 -10.78 7.55
N CYS A 63 -7.83 -10.81 7.13
CA CYS A 63 -6.73 -11.31 7.96
C CYS A 63 -6.14 -10.25 8.92
N GLY A 64 -6.72 -9.04 8.99
CA GLY A 64 -6.22 -7.94 9.81
C GLY A 64 -4.94 -7.27 9.30
N GLY A 65 -4.53 -7.58 8.06
CA GLY A 65 -3.30 -7.09 7.44
C GLY A 65 -3.30 -5.58 7.24
N VAL A 66 -4.45 -4.98 6.89
CA VAL A 66 -4.58 -3.52 6.75
C VAL A 66 -4.24 -2.80 8.06
N GLN A 67 -4.82 -3.25 9.17
CA GLN A 67 -4.58 -2.63 10.47
C GLN A 67 -3.12 -2.79 10.91
N LYS A 68 -2.52 -3.96 10.68
CA LYS A 68 -1.12 -4.22 11.02
C LYS A 68 -0.14 -3.39 10.20
N LEU A 69 -0.38 -3.25 8.89
CA LEU A 69 0.39 -2.33 8.05
C LEU A 69 0.27 -0.88 8.53
N TYR A 70 -0.92 -0.46 8.95
CA TYR A 70 -1.10 0.89 9.49
C TYR A 70 -0.36 1.10 10.83
N LEU A 71 -0.38 0.11 11.72
CA LEU A 71 0.41 0.15 12.96
C LEU A 71 1.91 0.25 12.65
N LEU A 72 2.43 -0.54 11.71
CA LEU A 72 3.82 -0.49 11.29
C LEU A 72 4.20 0.84 10.65
N PHE A 73 3.33 1.42 9.83
CA PHE A 73 3.50 2.76 9.28
C PHE A 73 3.63 3.84 10.37
N ARG A 74 2.88 3.70 11.47
CA ARG A 74 2.94 4.64 12.59
C ARG A 74 4.15 4.44 13.50
N ARG A 75 4.83 3.28 13.44
CA ARG A 75 6.09 3.07 14.16
C ARG A 75 7.22 3.85 13.49
N ASP A 76 8.14 4.34 14.29
CA ASP A 76 9.33 5.09 13.82
C ASP A 76 10.61 4.26 13.96
N GLU A 77 10.48 2.93 13.92
CA GLU A 77 11.58 1.97 14.14
C GLU A 77 12.42 1.73 12.87
N SER A 78 11.83 1.89 11.69
CA SER A 78 12.48 1.65 10.40
C SER A 78 11.83 2.51 9.32
N LYS A 79 12.66 3.35 8.67
CA LYS A 79 12.21 4.20 7.57
C LYS A 79 11.63 3.37 6.42
N ASP A 80 12.29 2.28 6.05
CA ASP A 80 11.84 1.43 4.94
C ASP A 80 10.49 0.78 5.28
N SER A 81 10.35 0.24 6.49
CA SER A 81 9.09 -0.39 6.92
C SER A 81 7.95 0.62 6.90
N LYS A 82 8.19 1.86 7.32
CA LYS A 82 7.22 2.96 7.28
C LYS A 82 6.84 3.34 5.84
N ASP A 83 7.82 3.56 4.99
CA ASP A 83 7.63 3.98 3.60
C ASP A 83 6.87 2.92 2.80
N TYR A 84 7.33 1.67 2.86
CA TYR A 84 6.69 0.57 2.13
C TYR A 84 5.31 0.20 2.69
N SER A 85 5.07 0.34 4.00
CA SER A 85 3.73 0.16 4.56
C SER A 85 2.74 1.19 4.02
N ALA A 86 3.15 2.47 3.92
CA ALA A 86 2.32 3.53 3.34
C ALA A 86 1.98 3.25 1.86
N VAL A 87 2.95 2.76 1.07
CA VAL A 87 2.74 2.37 -0.33
C VAL A 87 1.75 1.20 -0.43
N CYS A 88 1.95 0.14 0.36
CA CYS A 88 1.06 -1.03 0.39
C CYS A 88 -0.39 -0.61 0.74
N LEU A 89 -0.56 0.23 1.76
CA LEU A 89 -1.89 0.77 2.11
C LEU A 89 -2.48 1.59 0.96
N GLY A 90 -1.69 2.44 0.31
CA GLY A 90 -2.15 3.21 -0.86
C GLY A 90 -2.59 2.33 -2.03
N PHE A 91 -1.90 1.22 -2.29
CA PHE A 91 -2.30 0.23 -3.31
C PHE A 91 -3.58 -0.50 -2.92
N LEU A 92 -3.71 -0.95 -1.67
CA LEU A 92 -4.90 -1.63 -1.18
C LEU A 92 -6.14 -0.73 -1.28
N PHE A 93 -6.03 0.53 -0.86
CA PHE A 93 -7.13 1.49 -0.89
C PHE A 93 -7.36 2.14 -2.28
N ARG A 94 -6.78 1.61 -3.35
CA ARG A 94 -7.06 2.09 -4.71
C ARG A 94 -8.56 2.11 -4.98
N ALA A 95 -9.06 3.24 -5.50
CA ALA A 95 -10.48 3.50 -5.77
C ALA A 95 -11.44 3.27 -4.58
N ARG A 96 -10.91 3.13 -3.36
CA ARG A 96 -11.68 2.89 -2.13
C ARG A 96 -11.46 4.05 -1.16
N GLU A 97 -12.50 4.45 -0.44
CA GLU A 97 -12.35 5.45 0.62
C GLU A 97 -11.53 4.89 1.78
N ILE A 98 -10.59 5.68 2.30
CA ILE A 98 -10.01 5.43 3.63
C ILE A 98 -10.93 6.11 4.64
N ASN A 99 -11.86 5.35 5.23
CA ASN A 99 -12.92 5.91 6.10
C ASN A 99 -12.37 6.59 7.37
N ASP A 100 -11.29 6.03 7.94
CA ASP A 100 -10.62 6.64 9.08
C ASP A 100 -9.89 7.91 8.63
N LYS A 101 -10.37 9.06 9.13
CA LYS A 101 -9.86 10.39 8.74
C LYS A 101 -8.38 10.57 9.10
N GLN A 102 -7.94 10.03 10.24
CA GLN A 102 -6.58 10.17 10.71
C GLN A 102 -5.64 9.31 9.87
N MET A 103 -5.99 8.04 9.65
CA MET A 103 -5.28 7.12 8.77
C MET A 103 -5.14 7.71 7.37
N ARG A 104 -6.24 8.23 6.81
CA ARG A 104 -6.24 8.87 5.49
C ARG A 104 -5.25 10.03 5.44
N LYS A 105 -5.26 10.89 6.47
CA LYS A 105 -4.37 12.07 6.58
C LYS A 105 -2.92 11.66 6.60
N GLU A 106 -2.55 10.80 7.53
CA GLU A 106 -1.16 10.41 7.74
C GLU A 106 -0.59 9.70 6.51
N ILE A 107 -1.34 8.75 5.92
CA ILE A 107 -0.90 8.00 4.73
C ILE A 107 -0.72 8.94 3.54
N ILE A 108 -1.70 9.80 3.25
CA ILE A 108 -1.63 10.71 2.10
C ILE A 108 -0.50 11.73 2.27
N GLU A 109 -0.33 12.32 3.46
CA GLU A 109 0.76 13.26 3.73
C GLU A 109 2.13 12.60 3.58
N HIS A 110 2.28 11.34 4.00
CA HIS A 110 3.52 10.60 3.83
C HIS A 110 3.80 10.26 2.37
N LEU A 111 2.81 9.74 1.64
CA LEU A 111 2.95 9.45 0.21
C LEU A 111 3.28 10.69 -0.62
N LYS A 112 2.74 11.86 -0.27
CA LYS A 112 3.14 13.14 -0.89
C LYS A 112 4.64 13.40 -0.75
N LYS A 113 5.22 13.20 0.44
CA LYS A 113 6.67 13.35 0.67
C LYS A 113 7.47 12.33 -0.13
N LEU A 114 7.00 11.08 -0.21
CA LEU A 114 7.67 10.04 -0.97
C LEU A 114 7.64 10.30 -2.48
N SER A 115 6.63 11.00 -3.00
CA SER A 115 6.50 11.31 -4.43
C SER A 115 7.58 12.25 -5.00
N ILE A 116 8.44 12.79 -4.13
CA ILE A 116 9.62 13.59 -4.48
C ILE A 116 10.91 13.04 -3.85
N ALA A 117 10.89 11.80 -3.35
CA ALA A 117 12.05 11.19 -2.73
C ALA A 117 13.16 10.90 -3.75
N PRO A 118 14.45 10.88 -3.35
CA PRO A 118 15.57 10.55 -4.23
C PRO A 118 15.56 9.10 -4.75
N SER A 119 14.96 8.18 -3.99
CA SER A 119 14.83 6.79 -4.43
C SER A 119 13.74 6.70 -5.50
N GLU A 120 14.13 6.39 -6.74
CA GLU A 120 13.21 6.31 -7.86
C GLU A 120 12.13 5.24 -7.68
N GLU A 121 12.46 4.13 -7.02
CA GLU A 121 11.50 3.06 -6.73
C GLU A 121 10.38 3.54 -5.80
N ILE A 122 10.74 4.11 -4.64
CA ILE A 122 9.72 4.57 -3.67
C ILE A 122 8.95 5.77 -4.21
N LYS A 123 9.62 6.64 -4.97
CA LYS A 123 9.01 7.78 -5.67
C LYS A 123 7.95 7.31 -6.65
N ARG A 124 8.31 6.41 -7.58
CA ARG A 124 7.36 5.84 -8.55
C ARG A 124 6.19 5.16 -7.86
N ASN A 125 6.46 4.29 -6.88
CA ASN A 125 5.41 3.57 -6.17
C ASN A 125 4.44 4.51 -5.45
N SER A 126 4.96 5.54 -4.78
CA SER A 126 4.11 6.52 -4.08
C SER A 126 3.25 7.36 -5.04
N ILE A 127 3.76 7.74 -6.21
CA ILE A 127 2.98 8.43 -7.26
C ILE A 127 1.83 7.53 -7.72
N VAL A 128 2.11 6.24 -7.99
CA VAL A 128 1.09 5.27 -8.38
C VAL A 128 0.05 5.08 -7.28
N SER A 129 0.47 4.97 -6.02
CA SER A 129 -0.44 4.90 -4.87
C SER A 129 -1.35 6.13 -4.80
N LEU A 130 -0.81 7.35 -4.93
CA LEU A 130 -1.59 8.59 -4.91
C LEU A 130 -2.60 8.64 -6.07
N ARG A 131 -2.21 8.23 -7.28
CA ARG A 131 -3.12 8.14 -8.44
C ARG A 131 -4.28 7.21 -8.13
N GLY A 132 -3.99 6.00 -7.63
CA GLY A 132 -5.01 5.03 -7.25
C GLY A 132 -5.97 5.53 -6.15
N LEU A 133 -5.43 6.16 -5.11
CA LEU A 133 -6.22 6.76 -4.03
C LEU A 133 -7.13 7.88 -4.54
N SER A 134 -6.65 8.71 -5.47
CA SER A 134 -7.42 9.84 -6.03
C SER A 134 -8.61 9.44 -6.90
N ARG A 135 -8.77 8.13 -7.19
CA ARG A 135 -9.98 7.60 -7.84
C ARG A 135 -11.19 7.54 -6.91
N ASN A 136 -10.99 7.72 -5.60
CA ASN A 136 -12.08 8.00 -4.66
C ASN A 136 -12.16 9.52 -4.38
N ALA A 137 -13.37 10.07 -4.36
CA ALA A 137 -13.58 11.52 -4.23
C ALA A 137 -13.09 12.10 -2.90
N VAL A 138 -13.29 11.38 -1.78
CA VAL A 138 -12.88 11.86 -0.44
C VAL A 138 -11.37 11.88 -0.30
N ASN A 139 -10.71 10.80 -0.76
CA ASN A 139 -9.25 10.75 -0.81
C ASN A 139 -8.68 11.83 -1.74
N LYS A 140 -9.30 12.06 -2.91
CA LYS A 140 -8.88 13.06 -3.88
C LYS A 140 -8.87 14.47 -3.29
N VAL A 141 -9.95 14.88 -2.63
CA VAL A 141 -10.03 16.20 -1.96
C VAL A 141 -8.86 16.40 -1.00
N GLN A 142 -8.51 15.35 -0.24
CA GLN A 142 -7.41 15.42 0.71
C GLN A 142 -6.03 15.41 0.04
N ILE A 143 -5.86 14.70 -1.08
CA ILE A 143 -4.64 14.75 -1.88
C ILE A 143 -4.44 16.15 -2.47
N GLU A 144 -5.49 16.79 -2.99
CA GLU A 144 -5.41 18.10 -3.62
C GLU A 144 -5.28 19.26 -2.61
N SER A 145 -5.48 18.96 -1.32
CA SER A 145 -5.24 19.94 -0.24
C SER A 145 -3.81 20.51 -0.29
N GLY A 146 -3.68 21.81 0.00
CA GLY A 146 -2.41 22.52 -0.07
C GLY A 146 -1.91 22.77 -1.49
N ARG A 147 -2.78 22.71 -2.51
CA ARG A 147 -2.45 22.85 -3.94
C ARG A 147 -1.48 21.79 -4.47
N PHE A 148 -1.37 20.66 -3.77
CA PHE A 148 -0.53 19.56 -4.20
C PHE A 148 -1.08 18.96 -5.50
N LYS A 149 -0.19 18.76 -6.47
CA LYS A 149 -0.48 18.04 -7.72
C LYS A 149 0.36 16.77 -7.73
N ILE A 150 -0.26 15.64 -8.02
CA ILE A 150 0.46 14.37 -8.14
C ILE A 150 1.46 14.50 -9.31
N PRO A 151 2.77 14.24 -9.09
CA PRO A 151 3.75 14.27 -10.16
C PRO A 151 3.42 13.26 -11.28
N PRO A 152 3.88 13.50 -12.53
CA PRO A 152 3.84 12.46 -13.55
C PRO A 152 4.73 11.27 -13.17
N VAL A 153 4.37 10.09 -13.67
CA VAL A 153 5.16 8.85 -13.52
C VAL A 153 6.26 8.81 -14.57
#